data_AF-A0A3N5FWJ3-F1
#
_entry.id   AF-A0A3N5FWJ3-F1
#
_cell.length_a   1.000
_cell.length_b   1.000
_cell.length_c   1.000
_cell.angle_alpha   90.00
_cell.angle_beta   90.00
_cell.angle_gamma   90.00
#
_symmetry.space_group_name_H-M   'P 1'
#
loop_
_entity.id
_entity.type
_entity.pdbx_description
1 polymer ?
#
loop_
_entity_poly.entity_id
_entity_poly.type
_entity_poly.pdbx_seq_one_letter_code
_entity_poly.pdbx_strand_id
1 'polypeptide(L)'
;NPTAHGGRAEDAFHVVLPSLPGYGFSGKPEKATAWGPDQMGRAFHELMQRLGYKEYVAQGGDWGANIAEVMAGQAPKGLIAIHINMPGTVPPSVLNLIRLRQPAPANFSEAEKTAFAGLEYFYRKGFGYAEMMNTRPQTLGYSLADSPVGMLAFYYDKFTEWTHSNRQPEKVLSRDDILDQVTLYWLTNTGTSSSRSYWDAAQGGGGPFNAFNITEVPVAVTVFPGEIYRAPKSWGEQAFKKLIYWNEVDKGGHFAANEQPQIFAEEMRAAFRSLRGRKAAGQ
;
A
#
# COMPACT_ATOMS: atom_id res chain seq x y z
N ASN A 1 -2.12 19.88 -11.72
CA ASN A 1 -1.80 20.61 -12.96
C ASN A 1 -0.31 20.48 -13.28
N PRO A 2 0.12 19.49 -14.09
CA PRO A 2 1.55 19.24 -14.31
C PRO A 2 2.30 20.42 -14.97
N THR A 3 1.65 21.22 -15.83
CA THR A 3 2.30 22.34 -16.53
C THR A 3 2.73 23.47 -15.61
N ALA A 4 2.06 23.62 -14.46
CA ALA A 4 2.48 24.55 -13.40
C ALA A 4 3.69 24.05 -12.59
N HIS A 5 4.12 22.79 -12.78
CA HIS A 5 5.19 22.14 -12.04
C HIS A 5 6.19 21.43 -12.98
N GLY A 6 6.46 22.00 -14.16
CA GLY A 6 7.49 21.51 -15.10
C GLY A 6 7.16 20.21 -15.84
N GLY A 7 5.94 19.69 -15.71
CA GLY A 7 5.44 18.54 -16.48
C GLY A 7 4.65 18.95 -17.72
N ARG A 8 4.19 17.97 -18.51
CA ARG A 8 3.39 18.23 -19.72
C ARG A 8 1.90 18.02 -19.47
N ALA A 9 1.04 18.65 -20.25
CA ALA A 9 -0.41 18.55 -20.07
C ALA A 9 -0.92 17.11 -20.21
N GLU A 10 -0.34 16.32 -21.12
CA GLU A 10 -0.64 14.90 -21.28
C GLU A 10 -0.22 14.03 -20.08
N ASP A 11 0.57 14.57 -19.16
CA ASP A 11 0.96 13.90 -17.92
C ASP A 11 -0.03 14.14 -16.76
N ALA A 12 -1.18 14.78 -17.03
CA ALA A 12 -2.17 15.13 -16.01
C ALA A 12 -3.03 13.93 -15.60
N PHE A 13 -3.45 13.92 -14.33
CA PHE A 13 -4.41 12.97 -13.79
C PHE A 13 -5.57 13.73 -13.15
N HIS A 14 -6.78 13.18 -13.28
CA HIS A 14 -7.83 13.44 -12.30
C HIS A 14 -7.56 12.51 -11.12
N VAL A 15 -7.64 13.03 -9.89
CA VAL A 15 -7.25 12.27 -8.70
C VAL A 15 -8.46 12.14 -7.78
N VAL A 16 -8.80 10.89 -7.45
CA VAL A 16 -9.82 10.54 -6.46
C VAL A 16 -9.10 9.88 -5.29
N LEU A 17 -9.19 10.48 -4.09
CA LEU A 17 -8.49 10.03 -2.88
C LEU A 17 -9.50 9.64 -1.80
N PRO A 18 -10.09 8.42 -1.85
CA PRO A 18 -11.06 8.00 -0.86
C PRO A 18 -10.38 7.67 0.48
N SER A 19 -10.97 8.08 1.60
CA SER A 19 -10.64 7.48 2.90
C SER A 19 -11.21 6.06 2.96
N LEU A 20 -10.41 5.09 3.40
CA LEU A 20 -10.85 3.70 3.55
C LEU A 20 -12.05 3.60 4.51
N PRO A 21 -13.00 2.69 4.29
CA PRO A 21 -14.06 2.39 5.27
C PRO A 21 -13.46 2.10 6.65
N GLY A 22 -13.88 2.84 7.68
CA GLY A 22 -13.33 2.77 9.03
C GLY A 22 -12.17 3.73 9.32
N TYR A 23 -11.71 4.52 8.35
CA TYR A 23 -10.55 5.42 8.47
C TYR A 23 -10.95 6.87 8.26
N GLY A 24 -10.35 7.78 9.05
CA GLY A 24 -10.51 9.22 8.87
C GLY A 24 -11.98 9.66 8.81
N PHE A 25 -12.37 10.33 7.74
CA PHE A 25 -13.73 10.86 7.57
C PHE A 25 -14.74 9.84 7.00
N SER A 26 -14.30 8.65 6.62
CA SER A 26 -15.21 7.60 6.14
C SER A 26 -16.00 6.98 7.29
N GLY A 27 -17.20 6.50 6.98
CA GLY A 27 -18.06 5.81 7.96
C GLY A 27 -17.36 4.62 8.60
N LYS A 28 -17.76 4.29 9.84
CA LYS A 28 -17.22 3.18 10.63
C LYS A 28 -18.12 1.96 10.47
N PRO A 29 -17.72 0.90 9.72
CA PRO A 29 -18.58 -0.25 9.53
C PRO A 29 -18.97 -0.94 10.86
N GLU A 30 -20.26 -1.18 11.03
CA GLU A 30 -20.81 -1.80 12.25
C GLU A 30 -20.83 -3.33 12.17
N LYS A 31 -21.01 -3.88 10.97
CA LYS A 31 -20.98 -5.34 10.76
C LYS A 31 -19.53 -5.80 10.68
N ALA A 32 -19.13 -6.64 11.63
CA ALA A 32 -17.83 -7.32 11.60
C ALA A 32 -17.70 -8.18 10.33
N THR A 33 -16.47 -8.36 9.82
CA THR A 33 -16.13 -9.26 8.70
C THR A 33 -16.72 -8.88 7.34
N ALA A 34 -16.92 -7.59 7.10
CA ALA A 34 -17.55 -7.09 5.88
C ALA A 34 -16.62 -6.24 5.00
N TRP A 35 -15.50 -5.73 5.51
CA TRP A 35 -14.69 -4.72 4.82
C TRP A 35 -13.21 -5.11 4.69
N GLY A 36 -12.96 -6.35 4.26
CA GLY A 36 -11.64 -6.75 3.75
C GLY A 36 -11.32 -6.14 2.37
N PRO A 37 -10.08 -6.32 1.86
CA PRO A 37 -9.63 -5.76 0.58
C PRO A 37 -10.57 -6.03 -0.60
N ASP A 38 -11.15 -7.24 -0.66
CA ASP A 38 -12.14 -7.62 -1.69
C ASP A 38 -13.36 -6.69 -1.75
N GLN A 39 -13.96 -6.42 -0.60
CA GLN A 39 -15.14 -5.56 -0.55
C GLN A 39 -14.78 -4.10 -0.80
N MET A 40 -13.63 -3.65 -0.27
CA MET A 40 -13.12 -2.30 -0.53
C MET A 40 -12.85 -2.08 -2.03
N GLY A 41 -12.25 -3.05 -2.71
CA GLY A 41 -12.00 -3.00 -4.16
C GLY A 41 -13.28 -2.84 -4.98
N ARG A 42 -14.33 -3.62 -4.64
CA ARG A 42 -15.66 -3.48 -5.28
C ARG A 42 -16.30 -2.11 -5.00
N ALA A 43 -16.19 -1.61 -3.77
CA ALA A 43 -16.72 -0.30 -3.40
C ALA A 43 -15.99 0.85 -4.12
N PHE A 44 -14.68 0.74 -4.31
CA PHE A 44 -13.90 1.72 -5.06
C PHE A 44 -14.17 1.67 -6.55
N HIS A 45 -14.39 0.49 -7.14
CA HIS A 45 -14.89 0.41 -8.51
C HIS A 45 -16.25 1.15 -8.63
N GLU A 46 -17.21 0.85 -7.76
CA GLU A 46 -18.51 1.52 -7.75
C GLU A 46 -18.39 3.05 -7.58
N LEU A 47 -17.46 3.52 -6.74
CA LEU A 47 -17.15 4.95 -6.62
C LEU A 47 -16.72 5.56 -7.95
N MET A 48 -15.82 4.91 -8.69
CA MET A 48 -15.37 5.38 -10.00
C MET A 48 -16.52 5.42 -11.01
N GLN A 49 -17.40 4.42 -10.99
CA GLN A 49 -18.60 4.39 -11.84
C GLN A 49 -19.55 5.56 -11.53
N ARG A 50 -19.80 5.85 -10.24
CA ARG A 50 -20.66 6.97 -9.81
C ARG A 50 -20.09 8.34 -10.16
N LEU A 51 -18.77 8.47 -10.15
CA LEU A 51 -18.07 9.68 -10.59
C LEU A 51 -17.98 9.79 -12.13
N GLY A 52 -18.41 8.77 -12.88
CA GLY A 52 -18.46 8.78 -14.34
C GLY A 52 -17.13 8.43 -15.03
N TYR A 53 -16.15 7.88 -14.32
CA TYR A 53 -14.87 7.46 -14.90
C TYR A 53 -15.01 6.11 -15.61
N LYS A 54 -15.01 6.14 -16.96
CA LYS A 54 -15.10 4.93 -17.79
C LYS A 54 -13.81 4.13 -17.88
N GLU A 55 -12.67 4.83 -17.77
CA GLU A 55 -11.33 4.26 -17.73
C GLU A 55 -10.57 4.93 -16.60
N TYR A 56 -9.91 4.14 -15.77
CA TYR A 56 -9.15 4.61 -14.62
C TYR A 56 -8.02 3.64 -14.28
N VAL A 57 -7.03 4.16 -13.56
CA VAL A 57 -5.97 3.38 -12.94
C VAL A 57 -6.18 3.36 -11.43
N ALA A 58 -5.75 2.30 -10.75
CA ALA A 58 -5.69 2.27 -9.29
C ALA A 58 -4.24 2.40 -8.82
N GLN A 59 -4.03 3.18 -7.76
CA GLN A 59 -2.72 3.37 -7.16
C GLN A 59 -2.78 3.05 -5.66
N GLY A 60 -1.76 2.38 -5.13
CA GLY A 60 -1.62 2.29 -3.67
C GLY A 60 -0.30 1.76 -3.14
N GLY A 61 0.01 2.17 -1.92
CA GLY A 61 0.94 1.49 -1.00
C GLY A 61 0.15 0.87 0.16
N ASP A 62 0.80 0.06 1.00
CA ASP A 62 0.18 -0.56 2.19
C ASP A 62 -1.19 -1.23 1.89
N TRP A 63 -2.24 -0.94 2.66
CA TRP A 63 -3.61 -1.37 2.35
C TRP A 63 -4.08 -0.99 0.95
N GLY A 64 -3.68 0.17 0.44
CA GLY A 64 -3.99 0.59 -0.92
C GLY A 64 -3.38 -0.33 -1.97
N ALA A 65 -2.17 -0.85 -1.75
CA ALA A 65 -1.55 -1.83 -2.65
C ALA A 65 -2.35 -3.14 -2.64
N ASN A 66 -2.67 -3.67 -1.46
CA ASN A 66 -3.51 -4.87 -1.32
C ASN A 66 -4.86 -4.72 -2.03
N ILE A 67 -5.52 -3.57 -1.87
CA ILE A 67 -6.80 -3.28 -2.51
C ILE A 67 -6.64 -3.15 -4.02
N ALA A 68 -5.61 -2.46 -4.51
CA ALA A 68 -5.35 -2.31 -5.94
C ALA A 68 -5.05 -3.66 -6.61
N GLU A 69 -4.26 -4.51 -5.97
CA GLU A 69 -3.97 -5.87 -6.43
C GLU A 69 -5.23 -6.71 -6.49
N VAL A 70 -6.05 -6.69 -5.43
CA VAL A 70 -7.35 -7.39 -5.42
C VAL A 70 -8.28 -6.85 -6.52
N MET A 71 -8.34 -5.54 -6.74
CA MET A 71 -9.08 -4.97 -7.87
C MET A 71 -8.53 -5.47 -9.21
N ALA A 72 -7.22 -5.59 -9.37
CA ALA A 72 -6.61 -6.15 -10.57
C ALA A 72 -6.96 -7.63 -10.79
N GLY A 73 -7.07 -8.41 -9.71
CA GLY A 73 -7.58 -9.79 -9.76
C GLY A 73 -9.07 -9.88 -10.08
N GLN A 74 -9.88 -8.92 -9.59
CA GLN A 74 -11.31 -8.79 -9.91
C GLN A 74 -11.52 -8.31 -11.36
N ALA A 75 -10.54 -7.63 -11.94
CA ALA A 75 -10.55 -7.08 -13.29
C ALA A 75 -11.87 -6.35 -13.67
N PRO A 76 -12.35 -5.39 -12.86
CA PRO A 76 -13.59 -4.69 -13.15
C PRO A 76 -13.44 -3.86 -14.44
N LYS A 77 -14.54 -3.77 -15.20
CA LYS A 77 -14.56 -3.01 -16.45
C LYS A 77 -14.17 -1.54 -16.19
N GLY A 78 -13.18 -1.05 -16.93
CA GLY A 78 -12.67 0.31 -16.81
C GLY A 78 -11.39 0.44 -15.99
N LEU A 79 -10.99 -0.57 -15.20
CA LEU A 79 -9.66 -0.60 -14.61
C LEU A 79 -8.63 -0.99 -15.69
N ILE A 80 -7.84 -0.01 -16.15
CA ILE A 80 -6.92 -0.22 -17.28
C ILE A 80 -5.49 -0.58 -16.85
N ALA A 81 -5.10 -0.30 -15.61
CA ALA A 81 -3.84 -0.71 -14.98
C ALA A 81 -3.83 -0.39 -13.47
N ILE A 82 -2.87 -0.96 -12.74
CA ILE A 82 -2.55 -0.57 -11.37
C ILE A 82 -1.09 -0.08 -11.25
N HIS A 83 -0.83 0.81 -10.30
CA HIS A 83 0.53 1.16 -9.84
C HIS A 83 0.63 0.93 -8.33
N ILE A 84 1.67 0.21 -7.91
CA ILE A 84 1.85 -0.15 -6.51
C ILE A 84 3.28 0.13 -6.04
N ASN A 85 3.41 0.63 -4.81
CA ASN A 85 4.71 0.93 -4.20
C ASN A 85 5.04 0.05 -2.98
N MET A 86 4.20 -0.94 -2.68
CA MET A 86 4.44 -2.02 -1.72
C MET A 86 3.82 -3.31 -2.28
N PRO A 87 4.38 -3.91 -3.34
CA PRO A 87 3.71 -4.97 -4.07
C PRO A 87 3.64 -6.27 -3.27
N GLY A 88 2.61 -7.08 -3.45
CA GLY A 88 2.52 -8.45 -2.93
C GLY A 88 3.20 -9.43 -3.88
N THR A 89 4.50 -9.68 -3.69
CA THR A 89 5.31 -10.53 -4.59
C THR A 89 5.98 -11.71 -3.90
N VAL A 90 5.86 -11.84 -2.58
CA VAL A 90 6.63 -12.83 -1.81
C VAL A 90 6.12 -14.24 -2.09
N PRO A 91 6.96 -15.15 -2.63
CA PRO A 91 6.54 -16.51 -2.90
C PRO A 91 6.15 -17.27 -1.62
N PRO A 92 5.17 -18.20 -1.67
CA PRO A 92 4.78 -19.00 -0.50
C PRO A 92 5.94 -19.78 0.13
N SER A 93 6.90 -20.24 -0.68
CA SER A 93 8.11 -20.91 -0.21
C SER A 93 8.96 -19.99 0.68
N VAL A 94 9.11 -18.72 0.30
CA VAL A 94 9.85 -17.71 1.08
C VAL A 94 9.14 -17.43 2.39
N LEU A 95 7.83 -17.20 2.38
CA LEU A 95 7.05 -16.99 3.60
C LEU A 95 7.14 -18.19 4.55
N ASN A 96 7.17 -19.41 4.01
CA ASN A 96 7.34 -20.61 4.84
C ASN A 96 8.72 -20.65 5.51
N LEU A 97 9.80 -20.26 4.81
CA LEU A 97 11.13 -20.15 5.41
C LEU A 97 11.15 -19.12 6.56
N ILE A 98 10.56 -17.94 6.35
CA ILE A 98 10.46 -16.89 7.37
C ILE A 98 9.69 -17.40 8.59
N ARG A 99 8.53 -18.04 8.38
CA ARG A 99 7.70 -18.61 9.45
C ARG A 99 8.43 -19.69 10.24
N LEU A 100 9.19 -20.54 9.56
CA LEU A 100 9.99 -21.62 10.15
C LEU A 100 11.35 -21.15 10.69
N ARG A 101 11.66 -19.85 10.57
CA ARG A 101 12.95 -19.24 10.99
C ARG A 101 14.16 -19.93 10.35
N GLN A 102 14.02 -20.31 9.09
CA GLN A 102 15.11 -20.88 8.30
C GLN A 102 15.95 -19.75 7.68
N PRO A 103 17.25 -19.98 7.43
CA PRO A 103 18.09 -18.99 6.77
C PRO A 103 17.66 -18.76 5.32
N ALA A 104 18.05 -17.60 4.76
CA ALA A 104 17.91 -17.34 3.34
C ALA A 104 18.64 -18.43 2.52
N PRO A 105 18.03 -18.97 1.45
CA PRO A 105 18.69 -19.93 0.58
C PRO A 105 19.98 -19.38 -0.03
N ALA A 106 21.02 -20.20 -0.09
CA ALA A 106 22.34 -19.77 -0.57
C ALA A 106 22.33 -19.32 -2.04
N ASN A 107 21.37 -19.82 -2.84
CA ASN A 107 21.20 -19.50 -4.25
C ASN A 107 20.37 -18.23 -4.50
N PHE A 108 19.90 -17.52 -3.47
CA PHE A 108 19.25 -16.23 -3.65
C PHE A 108 20.23 -15.20 -4.20
N SER A 109 19.76 -14.37 -5.12
CA SER A 109 20.47 -13.15 -5.52
C SER A 109 20.57 -12.17 -4.35
N GLU A 110 21.44 -11.16 -4.48
CA GLU A 110 21.60 -10.14 -3.43
C GLU A 110 20.30 -9.34 -3.18
N ALA A 111 19.52 -9.08 -4.23
CA ALA A 111 18.20 -8.44 -4.11
C ALA A 111 17.22 -9.33 -3.32
N GLU A 112 17.21 -10.64 -3.58
CA GLU A 112 16.34 -11.59 -2.87
C GLU A 112 16.78 -11.81 -1.41
N LYS A 113 18.09 -11.81 -1.13
CA LYS A 113 18.62 -11.82 0.24
C LYS A 113 18.22 -10.56 1.00
N THR A 114 18.28 -9.40 0.35
CA THR A 114 17.86 -8.11 0.93
C THR A 114 16.35 -8.14 1.26
N ALA A 115 15.53 -8.60 0.31
CA ALA A 115 14.10 -8.77 0.51
C ALA A 115 13.79 -9.75 1.66
N PHE A 116 14.48 -10.89 1.70
CA PHE A 116 14.35 -11.88 2.76
C PHE A 116 14.69 -11.30 4.14
N ALA A 117 15.80 -10.56 4.25
CA ALA A 117 16.22 -9.94 5.51
C ALA A 117 15.21 -8.89 5.99
N GLY A 118 14.64 -8.08 5.09
CA GLY A 118 13.59 -7.12 5.42
C GLY A 118 12.32 -7.82 5.95
N LEU A 119 11.86 -8.86 5.26
CA LEU A 119 10.73 -9.68 5.70
C LEU A 119 10.99 -10.35 7.05
N GLU A 120 12.18 -10.94 7.24
CA GLU A 120 12.55 -11.57 8.51
C GLU A 120 12.53 -10.54 9.65
N TYR A 121 13.14 -9.38 9.44
CA TYR A 121 13.14 -8.30 10.42
C TYR A 121 11.71 -7.87 10.77
N PHE A 122 10.87 -7.63 9.76
CA PHE A 122 9.49 -7.22 9.94
C PHE A 122 8.69 -8.24 10.75
N TYR A 123 8.68 -9.52 10.37
CA TYR A 123 7.92 -10.53 11.08
C TYR A 123 8.47 -10.82 12.49
N ARG A 124 9.78 -10.63 12.72
CA ARG A 124 10.39 -10.86 14.04
C ARG A 124 10.25 -9.68 15.00
N LYS A 125 10.21 -8.45 14.49
CA LYS A 125 10.35 -7.22 15.30
C LYS A 125 9.28 -6.18 15.01
N GLY A 126 8.83 -6.05 13.77
CA GLY A 126 7.91 -4.99 13.33
C GLY A 126 6.43 -5.36 13.36
N PHE A 127 6.06 -6.65 13.35
CA PHE A 127 4.68 -7.10 13.09
C PHE A 127 3.75 -7.08 14.32
N GLY A 128 4.25 -6.81 15.52
CA GLY A 128 3.46 -6.91 16.76
C GLY A 128 2.21 -6.03 16.80
N TYR A 129 2.24 -4.86 16.15
CA TYR A 129 1.07 -3.98 16.04
C TYR A 129 -0.06 -4.65 15.23
N ALA A 130 0.30 -5.30 14.12
CA ALA A 130 -0.65 -5.97 13.24
C ALA A 130 -1.19 -7.24 13.91
N GLU A 131 -0.39 -7.99 14.66
CA GLU A 131 -0.87 -9.13 15.45
C GLU A 131 -1.99 -8.74 16.42
N MET A 132 -1.83 -7.61 17.11
CA MET A 132 -2.86 -7.06 17.99
C MET A 132 -4.11 -6.64 17.22
N MET A 133 -3.96 -5.98 16.06
CA MET A 133 -5.11 -5.57 15.24
C MET A 133 -5.82 -6.74 14.55
N ASN A 134 -5.08 -7.78 14.14
CA ASN A 134 -5.60 -9.01 13.53
C ASN A 134 -6.48 -9.80 14.50
N THR A 135 -6.23 -9.69 15.81
CA THR A 135 -6.85 -10.56 16.82
C THR A 135 -7.72 -9.82 17.82
N ARG A 136 -7.38 -8.60 18.23
CA ARG A 136 -8.07 -7.85 19.29
C ARG A 136 -8.15 -6.36 18.96
N PRO A 137 -8.67 -5.96 17.80
CA PRO A 137 -8.71 -4.55 17.39
C PRO A 137 -9.55 -3.69 18.35
N GLN A 138 -10.61 -4.26 18.93
CA GLN A 138 -11.45 -3.56 19.91
C GLN A 138 -10.68 -3.29 21.22
N THR A 139 -9.88 -4.25 21.70
CA THR A 139 -9.10 -4.10 22.93
C THR A 139 -8.04 -3.00 22.78
N LEU A 140 -7.29 -3.02 21.67
CA LEU A 140 -6.35 -1.95 21.32
C LEU A 140 -7.09 -0.60 21.16
N GLY A 141 -8.26 -0.64 20.52
CA GLY A 141 -9.05 0.52 20.22
C GLY A 141 -9.43 1.38 21.43
N TYR A 142 -9.71 0.78 22.59
CA TYR A 142 -10.02 1.53 23.81
C TYR A 142 -8.89 2.46 24.24
N SER A 143 -7.62 2.00 24.21
CA SER A 143 -6.50 2.85 24.62
C SER A 143 -6.19 3.92 23.58
N LEU A 144 -6.34 3.62 22.29
CA LEU A 144 -6.17 4.60 21.22
C LEU A 144 -7.25 5.68 21.25
N ALA A 145 -8.48 5.35 21.64
CA ALA A 145 -9.59 6.29 21.72
C ALA A 145 -9.53 7.21 22.95
N ASP A 146 -8.90 6.76 24.04
CA ASP A 146 -8.90 7.46 25.33
C ASP A 146 -7.66 8.34 25.53
N SER A 147 -6.52 7.99 24.90
CA SER A 147 -5.25 8.68 25.12
C SER A 147 -4.64 9.22 23.82
N PRO A 148 -4.57 10.57 23.63
CA PRO A 148 -3.93 11.14 22.45
C PRO A 148 -2.42 10.88 22.45
N VAL A 149 -1.78 10.80 23.63
CA VAL A 149 -0.37 10.43 23.76
C VAL A 149 -0.17 8.95 23.41
N GLY A 150 -1.10 8.07 23.81
CA GLY A 150 -1.10 6.66 23.43
C GLY A 150 -1.23 6.47 21.92
N MET A 151 -2.15 7.20 21.28
CA MET A 151 -2.29 7.19 19.83
C MET A 151 -1.04 7.72 19.13
N LEU A 152 -0.52 8.88 19.55
CA LEU A 152 0.69 9.45 18.98
C LEU A 152 1.86 8.48 19.07
N ALA A 153 2.13 7.89 20.25
CA ALA A 153 3.21 6.92 20.42
C ALA A 153 3.05 5.70 19.50
N PHE A 154 1.83 5.18 19.37
CA PHE A 154 1.54 4.02 18.52
C PHE A 154 1.81 4.30 17.03
N TYR A 155 1.51 5.50 16.55
CA TYR A 155 1.69 5.90 15.15
C TYR A 155 3.13 6.34 14.89
N TYR A 156 3.73 7.05 15.85
CA TYR A 156 5.11 7.54 15.77
C TYR A 156 6.14 6.42 15.65
N ASP A 157 5.87 5.26 16.26
CA ASP A 157 6.64 4.03 16.04
C ASP A 157 6.76 3.69 14.55
N LYS A 158 5.68 3.83 13.78
CA LYS A 158 5.67 3.54 12.33
C LYS A 158 6.39 4.59 11.51
N PHE A 159 6.25 5.88 11.84
CA PHE A 159 7.08 6.91 11.22
C PHE A 159 8.56 6.64 11.47
N THR A 160 8.93 6.22 12.69
CA THR A 160 10.31 5.91 13.06
C THR A 160 10.87 4.70 12.29
N GLU A 161 10.10 3.61 12.19
CA GLU A 161 10.58 2.37 11.58
C GLU A 161 10.47 2.35 10.05
N TRP A 162 9.49 3.05 9.46
CA TRP A 162 9.14 2.87 8.04
C TRP A 162 9.48 4.05 7.13
N THR A 163 9.95 5.17 7.69
CA THR A 163 10.51 6.25 6.87
C THR A 163 11.97 5.96 6.50
N HIS A 164 12.41 6.41 5.32
CA HIS A 164 13.80 6.33 4.91
C HIS A 164 14.64 7.45 5.54
N SER A 165 14.72 7.43 6.88
CA SER A 165 15.24 8.53 7.70
C SER A 165 16.31 8.11 8.72
N ASN A 166 16.66 6.82 8.74
CA ASN A 166 17.49 6.21 9.79
C ASN A 166 16.93 6.46 11.20
N ARG A 167 15.64 6.12 11.39
CA ARG A 167 14.91 6.23 12.67
C ARG A 167 14.78 7.65 13.20
N GLN A 168 14.79 8.65 12.32
CA GLN A 168 14.64 10.06 12.65
C GLN A 168 13.62 10.67 11.70
N PRO A 169 12.32 10.34 11.86
CA PRO A 169 11.28 10.67 10.87
C PRO A 169 11.22 12.17 10.54
N GLU A 170 11.62 13.04 11.47
CA GLU A 170 11.65 14.49 11.27
C GLU A 170 12.65 14.96 10.21
N LYS A 171 13.55 14.09 9.73
CA LYS A 171 14.44 14.38 8.60
C LYS A 171 13.74 14.37 7.26
N VAL A 172 12.58 13.71 7.16
CA VAL A 172 11.86 13.52 5.90
C VAL A 172 10.38 13.90 5.99
N LEU A 173 9.83 14.02 7.19
CA LEU A 173 8.48 14.53 7.47
C LEU A 173 8.58 15.69 8.44
N SER A 174 7.81 16.76 8.26
CA SER A 174 7.73 17.80 9.28
C SER A 174 6.95 17.31 10.51
N ARG A 175 7.08 18.01 11.63
CA ARG A 175 6.25 17.73 12.81
C ARG A 175 4.77 17.92 12.52
N ASP A 176 4.44 18.90 11.69
CA ASP A 176 3.06 19.17 11.29
C ASP A 176 2.53 18.02 10.41
N ASP A 177 3.31 17.48 9.48
CA ASP A 177 2.90 16.30 8.68
C ASP A 177 2.58 15.10 9.59
N ILE A 178 3.39 14.87 10.63
CA ILE A 178 3.16 13.79 11.60
C ILE A 178 1.91 14.06 12.43
N LEU A 179 1.77 15.28 12.95
CA LEU A 179 0.66 15.67 13.82
C LEU A 179 -0.67 15.73 13.05
N ASP A 180 -0.69 16.18 11.80
CA ASP A 180 -1.89 16.20 10.97
C ASP A 180 -2.45 14.79 10.78
N GLN A 181 -1.58 13.83 10.49
CA GLN A 181 -1.96 12.43 10.33
C GLN A 181 -2.53 11.85 11.64
N VAL A 182 -1.88 12.08 12.78
CA VAL A 182 -2.36 11.56 14.07
C VAL A 182 -3.64 12.27 14.52
N THR A 183 -3.72 13.60 14.32
CA THR A 183 -4.87 14.43 14.68
C THR A 183 -6.10 14.03 13.90
N LEU A 184 -5.97 13.65 12.62
CA LEU A 184 -7.06 13.10 11.84
C LEU A 184 -7.69 11.89 12.54
N TYR A 185 -6.90 10.90 12.96
CA TYR A 185 -7.42 9.70 13.63
C TYR A 185 -7.98 9.99 15.02
N TRP A 186 -7.37 10.94 15.75
CA TRP A 186 -7.83 11.37 17.06
C TRP A 186 -9.22 12.03 16.98
N LEU A 187 -9.36 13.06 16.14
CA LEU A 187 -10.59 13.84 16.03
C LEU A 187 -11.75 13.04 15.43
N THR A 188 -11.48 12.08 14.56
CA THR A 188 -12.52 11.19 14.02
C THR A 188 -12.76 9.97 14.91
N ASN A 189 -11.93 9.77 15.93
CA ASN A 189 -11.91 8.59 16.80
C ASN A 189 -11.94 7.28 16.00
N THR A 190 -11.04 7.17 15.01
CA THR A 190 -10.98 6.04 14.09
C THR A 190 -9.94 4.99 14.43
N GLY A 191 -9.15 5.14 15.50
CA GLY A 191 -8.13 4.15 15.88
C GLY A 191 -8.69 2.73 16.00
N THR A 192 -9.86 2.57 16.65
CA THR A 192 -10.53 1.26 16.74
C THR A 192 -11.05 0.77 15.39
N SER A 193 -11.75 1.62 14.64
CA SER A 193 -12.41 1.21 13.40
C SER A 193 -11.42 0.91 12.28
N SER A 194 -10.30 1.63 12.21
CA SER A 194 -9.22 1.34 11.27
C SER A 194 -8.51 0.04 11.63
N SER A 195 -8.36 -0.29 12.93
CA SER A 195 -7.81 -1.59 13.32
C SER A 195 -8.69 -2.79 12.92
N ARG A 196 -10.00 -2.60 12.74
CA ARG A 196 -10.89 -3.70 12.35
C ARG A 196 -10.63 -4.21 10.92
N SER A 197 -10.03 -3.41 10.04
CA SER A 197 -9.64 -3.86 8.69
C SER A 197 -8.63 -5.01 8.74
N TYR A 198 -7.70 -4.97 9.70
CA TYR A 198 -6.73 -6.04 9.96
C TYR A 198 -7.42 -7.33 10.38
N TRP A 199 -8.38 -7.23 11.31
CA TRP A 199 -9.21 -8.38 11.69
C TRP A 199 -9.97 -8.96 10.48
N ASP A 200 -10.66 -8.11 9.71
CA ASP A 200 -11.43 -8.52 8.54
C ASP A 200 -10.54 -9.21 7.48
N ALA A 201 -9.34 -8.67 7.22
CA ALA A 201 -8.38 -9.29 6.31
C ALA A 201 -7.81 -10.61 6.86
N ALA A 202 -7.52 -10.69 8.16
CA ALA A 202 -7.05 -11.92 8.79
C ALA A 202 -8.08 -13.06 8.70
N GLN A 203 -9.39 -12.75 8.77
CA GLN A 203 -10.44 -13.74 8.53
C GLN A 203 -10.52 -14.19 7.06
N GLY A 204 -10.03 -13.37 6.12
CA GLY A 204 -10.02 -13.67 4.68
C GLY A 204 -8.88 -14.59 4.21
N GLY A 205 -7.92 -14.93 5.08
CA GLY A 205 -6.90 -15.95 4.80
C GLY A 205 -5.69 -15.48 3.94
N GLY A 206 -5.44 -14.17 3.86
CA GLY A 206 -4.29 -13.59 3.14
C GLY A 206 -3.28 -12.87 4.03
N GLY A 207 -2.06 -12.67 3.53
CA GLY A 207 -1.01 -11.88 4.16
C GLY A 207 -0.59 -10.68 3.29
N PRO A 208 -0.06 -9.60 3.88
CA PRO A 208 0.14 -8.31 3.20
C PRO A 208 1.21 -8.32 2.10
N PHE A 209 1.99 -9.40 1.98
CA PHE A 209 3.08 -9.51 1.00
C PHE A 209 2.96 -10.75 0.11
N ASN A 210 1.89 -11.54 0.26
CA ASN A 210 1.72 -12.78 -0.49
C ASN A 210 1.75 -12.48 -1.99
N ALA A 211 2.50 -13.28 -2.76
CA ALA A 211 2.47 -13.20 -4.21
C ALA A 211 1.03 -13.33 -4.72
N PHE A 212 0.54 -12.31 -5.43
CA PHE A 212 -0.78 -12.33 -6.05
C PHE A 212 -0.67 -12.51 -7.57
N ASN A 213 -1.21 -13.61 -8.09
CA ASN A 213 -1.11 -13.93 -9.51
C ASN A 213 -2.07 -13.08 -10.35
N ILE A 214 -1.60 -11.92 -10.81
CA ILE A 214 -2.38 -10.99 -11.64
C ILE A 214 -2.07 -11.28 -13.13
N THR A 215 -3.09 -11.73 -13.86
CA THR A 215 -2.95 -12.13 -15.28
C THR A 215 -3.51 -11.09 -16.25
N GLU A 216 -4.60 -10.41 -15.90
CA GLU A 216 -5.37 -9.62 -16.86
C GLU A 216 -5.03 -8.15 -16.90
N VAL A 217 -4.90 -7.51 -15.73
CA VAL A 217 -4.70 -6.07 -15.62
C VAL A 217 -3.20 -5.75 -15.63
N PRO A 218 -2.73 -4.79 -16.46
CA PRO A 218 -1.35 -4.32 -16.43
C PRO A 218 -0.93 -3.80 -15.05
N VAL A 219 0.28 -4.15 -14.63
CA VAL A 219 0.84 -3.76 -13.32
C VAL A 219 2.08 -2.89 -13.53
N ALA A 220 2.17 -1.82 -12.77
CA ALA A 220 3.36 -0.98 -12.64
C ALA A 220 3.84 -0.98 -11.19
N VAL A 221 5.16 -1.03 -10.99
CA VAL A 221 5.76 -1.07 -9.65
C VAL A 221 6.86 -0.02 -9.53
N THR A 222 6.87 0.70 -8.41
CA THR A 222 8.01 1.49 -7.97
C THR A 222 8.47 0.98 -6.62
N VAL A 223 9.74 0.60 -6.52
CA VAL A 223 10.34 0.10 -5.27
C VAL A 223 11.14 1.21 -4.60
N PHE A 224 10.74 1.55 -3.38
CA PHE A 224 11.43 2.52 -2.52
C PHE A 224 12.43 1.81 -1.60
N PRO A 225 13.64 2.37 -1.39
CA PRO A 225 14.71 1.68 -0.66
C PRO A 225 14.42 1.51 0.84
N GLY A 226 13.57 2.36 1.43
CA GLY A 226 13.14 2.27 2.83
C GLY A 226 11.80 1.57 3.06
N GLU A 227 11.25 0.86 2.06
CA GLU A 227 10.04 0.05 2.24
C GLU A 227 10.32 -1.17 3.14
N ILE A 228 9.29 -1.69 3.83
CA ILE A 228 9.34 -2.82 4.77
C ILE A 228 10.13 -4.00 4.20
N TYR A 229 9.92 -4.30 2.93
CA TYR A 229 10.80 -5.17 2.17
C TYR A 229 10.99 -4.60 0.76
N ARG A 230 12.24 -4.63 0.29
CA ARG A 230 12.58 -4.20 -1.06
C ARG A 230 12.28 -5.34 -2.04
N ALA A 231 11.08 -5.34 -2.61
CA ALA A 231 10.65 -6.37 -3.55
C ALA A 231 11.66 -6.52 -4.71
N PRO A 232 12.18 -7.73 -4.99
CA PRO A 232 13.08 -7.93 -6.12
C PRO A 232 12.27 -8.14 -7.40
N LYS A 233 12.80 -7.64 -8.52
CA LYS A 233 12.14 -7.74 -9.83
C LYS A 233 11.83 -9.19 -10.24
N SER A 234 12.70 -10.14 -9.86
CA SER A 234 12.51 -11.57 -10.12
C SER A 234 11.21 -12.14 -9.53
N TRP A 235 10.77 -11.63 -8.37
CA TRP A 235 9.50 -12.03 -7.74
C TRP A 235 8.31 -11.33 -8.41
N GLY A 236 8.47 -10.06 -8.76
CA GLY A 236 7.47 -9.29 -9.50
C GLY A 236 7.14 -9.90 -10.87
N GLU A 237 8.14 -10.30 -11.65
CA GLU A 237 7.94 -10.94 -12.96
C GLU A 237 7.23 -12.31 -12.86
N GLN A 238 7.36 -13.01 -11.72
CA GLN A 238 6.62 -14.25 -11.47
C GLN A 238 5.16 -13.98 -11.14
N ALA A 239 4.89 -12.98 -10.29
CA ALA A 239 3.55 -12.62 -9.81
C ALA A 239 2.70 -11.89 -10.87
N PHE A 240 3.31 -11.03 -11.68
CA PHE A 240 2.57 -10.11 -12.57
C PHE A 240 2.83 -10.43 -14.05
N LYS A 241 1.85 -11.03 -14.74
CA LYS A 241 2.02 -11.46 -16.14
C LYS A 241 2.11 -10.31 -17.14
N LYS A 242 1.55 -9.15 -16.79
CA LYS A 242 1.56 -7.93 -17.61
C LYS A 242 2.27 -6.79 -16.89
N LEU A 243 3.51 -7.01 -16.47
CA LEU A 243 4.35 -5.99 -15.85
C LEU A 243 4.79 -4.95 -16.91
N ILE A 244 4.18 -3.75 -16.88
CA ILE A 244 4.43 -2.69 -17.86
C ILE A 244 5.48 -1.67 -17.42
N TYR A 245 5.79 -1.64 -16.13
CA TYR A 245 6.77 -0.73 -15.54
C TYR A 245 7.31 -1.31 -14.24
N TRP A 246 8.63 -1.25 -14.07
CA TRP A 246 9.32 -1.59 -12.84
C TRP A 246 10.50 -0.65 -12.67
N ASN A 247 10.53 0.09 -11.58
CA ASN A 247 11.66 0.97 -11.28
C ASN A 247 12.03 0.91 -9.80
N GLU A 248 13.30 1.09 -9.51
CA GLU A 248 13.83 1.21 -8.15
C GLU A 248 14.41 2.61 -7.99
N VAL A 249 13.92 3.36 -7.00
CA VAL A 249 14.34 4.74 -6.76
C VAL A 249 15.43 4.80 -5.68
N ASP A 250 16.10 5.95 -5.58
CA ASP A 250 17.28 6.14 -4.72
C ASP A 250 16.94 6.59 -3.29
N LYS A 251 15.72 7.09 -3.06
CA LYS A 251 15.27 7.57 -1.74
C LYS A 251 13.77 7.41 -1.52
N GLY A 252 13.38 7.41 -0.24
CA GLY A 252 12.00 7.29 0.24
C GLY A 252 11.74 5.94 0.88
N GLY A 253 10.80 5.90 1.82
CA GLY A 253 10.38 4.71 2.53
C GLY A 253 8.94 4.32 2.20
N HIS A 254 8.27 3.76 3.21
CA HIS A 254 6.89 3.28 3.11
C HIS A 254 5.89 4.39 2.79
N PHE A 255 6.12 5.61 3.30
CA PHE A 255 5.24 6.76 3.07
C PHE A 255 5.66 7.52 1.80
N ALA A 256 5.86 6.79 0.70
CA ALA A 256 6.47 7.24 -0.55
C ALA A 256 6.02 8.64 -1.03
N ALA A 257 4.70 8.87 -1.13
CA ALA A 257 4.16 10.14 -1.61
C ALA A 257 4.38 11.30 -0.61
N ASN A 258 4.47 11.01 0.69
CA ASN A 258 4.69 12.01 1.74
C ASN A 258 6.19 12.33 1.87
N GLU A 259 7.04 11.30 1.86
CA GLU A 259 8.49 11.45 1.98
C GLU A 259 9.12 12.03 0.71
N GLN A 260 8.66 11.60 -0.47
CA GLN A 260 9.26 11.95 -1.76
C GLN A 260 8.19 12.30 -2.80
N PRO A 261 7.41 13.39 -2.59
CA PRO A 261 6.28 13.75 -3.45
C PRO A 261 6.68 13.95 -4.92
N GLN A 262 7.86 14.51 -5.17
CA GLN A 262 8.34 14.73 -6.53
C GLN A 262 8.66 13.42 -7.24
N ILE A 263 9.43 12.52 -6.60
CA ILE A 263 9.74 11.19 -7.15
C ILE A 263 8.44 10.44 -7.41
N PHE A 264 7.56 10.39 -6.41
CA PHE A 264 6.28 9.69 -6.53
C PHE A 264 5.45 10.20 -7.73
N ALA A 265 5.38 11.52 -7.92
CA ALA A 265 4.67 12.10 -9.06
C ALA A 265 5.33 11.77 -10.41
N GLU A 266 6.67 11.77 -10.49
CA GLU A 266 7.42 11.40 -11.69
C GLU A 266 7.22 9.93 -12.06
N GLU A 267 7.28 9.05 -11.07
CA GLU A 267 7.06 7.61 -11.21
C GLU A 267 5.64 7.31 -11.69
N MET A 268 4.62 7.96 -11.12
CA MET A 268 3.23 7.86 -11.58
C MET A 268 3.07 8.26 -13.05
N ARG A 269 3.76 9.33 -13.47
CA ARG A 269 3.73 9.78 -14.87
C ARG A 269 4.47 8.83 -15.79
N ALA A 270 5.57 8.24 -15.34
CA ALA A 270 6.36 7.27 -16.11
C ALA A 270 5.61 5.95 -16.27
N ALA A 271 5.07 5.41 -15.17
CA ALA A 271 4.36 4.14 -15.09
C ALA A 271 3.22 4.01 -16.11
N PHE A 272 2.43 5.06 -16.29
CA PHE A 272 1.27 5.04 -17.18
C PHE A 272 1.50 5.68 -18.55
N ARG A 273 2.74 6.09 -18.86
CA ARG A 273 3.06 6.74 -20.13
C ARG A 273 2.69 5.87 -21.34
N SER A 274 2.91 4.56 -21.26
CA SER A 274 2.61 3.60 -22.34
C SER A 274 1.11 3.34 -22.56
N LEU A 275 0.26 3.78 -21.64
CA LEU A 275 -1.20 3.64 -21.74
C LEU A 275 -1.87 4.85 -22.39
N ARG A 276 -1.16 5.98 -22.47
CA ARG A 276 -1.67 7.21 -23.07
C ARG A 276 -1.78 7.07 -24.58
N GLY A 277 -2.86 7.58 -25.15
CA GLY A 277 -3.08 7.55 -26.59
C GLY A 277 -3.51 6.19 -27.15
N ARG A 278 -3.82 5.20 -26.29
CA ARG A 278 -4.68 4.08 -26.70
C ARG A 278 -6.05 4.66 -27.02
N LYS A 279 -6.27 5.05 -28.29
CA LYS A 279 -7.64 5.19 -28.79
C LYS A 279 -8.33 3.86 -28.52
N ALA A 280 -9.53 3.91 -27.93
CA ALA A 280 -10.38 2.75 -27.78
C ALA A 280 -10.46 2.02 -29.13
N ALA A 281 -9.74 0.91 -29.27
CA ALA A 281 -9.89 0.03 -30.40
C ALA A 281 -11.20 -0.72 -30.17
N GLY A 282 -12.27 -0.28 -30.82
CA GLY A 282 -13.57 -0.96 -30.82
C GLY A 282 -14.76 -0.06 -30.47
N GLN A 283 -15.25 0.68 -31.46
CA GLN A 283 -16.68 0.64 -31.78
C GLN A 283 -16.88 -0.51 -32.76
#